data_AF-A0A2S7TJV7-F1
#
_entry.id   AF-A0A2S7TJV7-F1
#
_cell.length_a   1.000
_cell.length_b   1.000
_cell.length_c   1.000
_cell.angle_alpha   90.00
_cell.angle_beta   90.00
_cell.angle_gamma   90.00
#
_symmetry.space_group_name_H-M   'P 1'
#
loop_
_entity.id
_entity.type
_entity.pdbx_description
1 polymer ?
#
loop_
_entity_poly.entity_id
_entity_poly.type
_entity_poly.pdbx_seq_one_letter_code
_entity_poly.pdbx_strand_id
1 'polypeptide(L)'
;MPWFAEASSTVDIVNGVLLVRRSATDDVVQIRQDSENFTVDGFTFIGNGEGDFTFLERPIKIKNYRPETTGGAIAFSRFTPNEDIVFENYSGGDKGNTLDVKFWQGSRPVFINSKTGSQLRAGNHKNDGNSAGYGVALVYQEIELNVTDLANAPLPNVRMYIKDTNHGGRQLYNAESPVVDVTGDMVYEVTTDSNGNIPKQQVLLAANVANTGGVNGINSGTYAWDYRGNRNDSSDLFDIHLWSYNHLYQILSDTPLRGLDGTALATKLFDDFAISETNKAVVDAYTTIDNLDKLYDRAKSYKVSNVTTLGIANSFFTTNGDRLILAQDWNLTIDQTASEVFTVDEANKLVTIKTNVLRFGSKFKTIEASGEVKTINGATMEFGYKDSTGTYKYVELPNLTATTVTITDFVPDPSVVLQETPGYTGTFKSLFQAPTDASNTKVKLSRFGYSEWIELVLESDLSFIRNVELIALPEWSNNQQELLFYTHKILQKSEALKNAFNNPIQPELIINNTTTPSTAPASEENQEALLQLLKRNLMKITTIRERMNK
;
A
#
# COMPACT_ATOMS: atom_id res chain seq x y z
N MET A 1 -23.33 -50.17 35.37
CA MET A 1 -23.13 -48.72 35.18
C MET A 1 -24.49 -48.06 35.21
N PRO A 2 -24.66 -46.92 35.91
CA PRO A 2 -25.95 -46.23 35.96
C PRO A 2 -26.28 -45.56 34.62
N TRP A 3 -27.51 -45.78 34.15
CA TRP A 3 -28.12 -44.99 33.08
C TRP A 3 -28.64 -43.69 33.65
N PHE A 4 -28.33 -42.57 33.01
CA PHE A 4 -28.87 -41.26 33.35
C PHE A 4 -30.03 -40.88 32.44
N ALA A 5 -29.99 -41.30 31.17
CA ALA A 5 -31.11 -41.24 30.23
C ALA A 5 -31.09 -42.52 29.38
N GLU A 6 -32.24 -43.18 29.23
CA GLU A 6 -32.42 -44.33 28.32
C GLU A 6 -32.93 -43.86 26.95
N ALA A 7 -32.77 -44.67 25.90
CA ALA A 7 -33.06 -44.30 24.50
C ALA A 7 -34.43 -43.66 24.23
N SER A 8 -35.46 -44.06 24.97
CA SER A 8 -36.83 -43.54 24.78
C SER A 8 -37.21 -42.39 25.70
N SER A 9 -36.32 -41.98 26.62
CA SER A 9 -36.60 -40.88 27.54
C SER A 9 -36.58 -39.53 26.83
N THR A 10 -37.33 -38.56 27.34
CA THR A 10 -37.10 -37.13 27.07
C THR A 10 -36.47 -36.53 28.32
N VAL A 11 -35.33 -35.86 28.16
CA VAL A 11 -34.57 -35.29 29.28
C VAL A 11 -34.21 -33.86 28.98
N ASP A 12 -34.78 -32.95 29.76
CA ASP A 12 -34.48 -31.53 29.72
C ASP A 12 -33.84 -31.11 31.04
N ILE A 13 -32.60 -30.63 30.98
CA ILE A 13 -31.85 -30.17 32.16
C ILE A 13 -31.64 -28.68 32.05
N VAL A 14 -32.16 -27.95 33.04
CA VAL A 14 -31.96 -26.51 33.19
C VAL A 14 -31.31 -26.24 34.54
N ASN A 15 -30.09 -25.68 34.53
CA ASN A 15 -29.33 -25.35 35.74
C ASN A 15 -29.14 -26.53 36.72
N GLY A 16 -29.00 -27.74 36.20
CA GLY A 16 -28.87 -28.97 36.99
C GLY A 16 -27.45 -29.22 37.49
N VAL A 17 -27.31 -29.93 38.61
CA VAL A 17 -26.01 -30.40 39.13
C VAL A 17 -26.07 -31.89 39.39
N LEU A 18 -25.09 -32.64 38.88
CA LEU A 18 -24.90 -34.05 39.17
C LEU A 18 -23.51 -34.28 39.77
N LEU A 19 -23.49 -34.82 40.99
CA LEU A 19 -22.27 -35.19 41.70
C LEU A 19 -22.13 -36.72 41.72
N VAL A 20 -21.06 -37.22 41.13
CA VAL A 20 -20.66 -38.62 41.29
C VAL A 20 -19.68 -38.71 42.45
N ARG A 21 -20.08 -39.44 43.49
CA ARG A 21 -19.15 -39.77 44.58
C ARG A 21 -18.25 -40.91 44.14
N ARG A 22 -16.97 -40.78 44.46
CA ARG A 22 -15.93 -41.76 44.16
C ARG A 22 -16.36 -43.15 44.64
N SER A 23 -16.26 -44.14 43.76
CA SER A 23 -16.45 -45.54 44.13
C SER A 23 -15.21 -46.00 44.94
N ALA A 24 -15.38 -46.87 45.93
CA ALA A 24 -14.25 -47.43 46.69
C ALA A 24 -13.43 -48.47 45.87
N THR A 25 -13.81 -48.70 44.62
CA THR A 25 -13.19 -49.67 43.69
C THR A 25 -12.53 -48.93 42.53
N ASP A 26 -11.44 -49.48 41.98
CA ASP A 26 -10.63 -48.91 40.88
C ASP A 26 -11.36 -48.75 39.52
N ASP A 27 -12.69 -48.91 39.49
CA ASP A 27 -13.51 -48.81 38.27
C ASP A 27 -13.94 -47.36 38.00
N VAL A 28 -13.67 -46.90 36.77
CA VAL A 28 -14.13 -45.61 36.24
C VAL A 28 -15.67 -45.56 36.29
N VAL A 29 -16.22 -44.59 37.02
CA VAL A 29 -17.69 -44.42 37.11
C VAL A 29 -18.19 -43.71 35.87
N GLN A 30 -18.83 -44.45 34.97
CA GLN A 30 -19.47 -43.88 33.78
C GLN A 30 -20.94 -43.61 34.02
N ILE A 31 -21.38 -42.41 33.69
CA ILE A 31 -22.79 -42.04 33.53
C ILE A 31 -23.12 -42.01 32.05
N ARG A 32 -24.22 -42.66 31.66
CA ARG A 32 -24.61 -42.82 30.27
C ARG A 32 -25.86 -42.02 29.93
N GLN A 33 -25.79 -41.21 28.88
CA GLN A 33 -26.95 -40.64 28.21
C GLN A 33 -27.16 -41.40 26.89
N ASP A 34 -28.36 -41.92 26.69
CA ASP A 34 -28.75 -42.75 25.54
C ASP A 34 -29.91 -42.15 24.75
N SER A 35 -30.46 -41.03 25.20
CA SER A 35 -31.66 -40.43 24.61
C SER A 35 -31.32 -39.43 23.51
N GLU A 36 -31.85 -39.60 22.31
CA GLU A 36 -31.80 -38.56 21.26
C GLU A 36 -32.55 -37.28 21.69
N ASN A 37 -33.59 -37.40 22.53
CA ASN A 37 -34.38 -36.30 23.06
C ASN A 37 -33.76 -35.69 24.33
N PHE A 38 -32.46 -35.38 24.26
CA PHE A 38 -31.68 -34.85 25.37
C PHE A 38 -31.29 -33.38 25.12
N THR A 39 -31.75 -32.49 26.00
CA THR A 39 -31.45 -31.06 25.96
C THR A 39 -30.82 -30.62 27.28
N VAL A 40 -29.72 -29.88 27.20
CA VAL A 40 -29.03 -29.28 28.34
C VAL A 40 -28.88 -27.78 28.15
N ASP A 41 -29.24 -27.02 29.19
CA ASP A 41 -28.85 -25.62 29.37
C ASP A 41 -28.44 -25.37 30.83
N GLY A 42 -27.13 -25.35 31.09
CA GLY A 42 -26.58 -25.07 32.42
C GLY A 42 -26.38 -26.31 33.30
N PHE A 43 -25.96 -27.43 32.73
CA PHE A 43 -25.67 -28.64 33.50
C PHE A 43 -24.24 -28.63 34.08
N THR A 44 -24.09 -28.84 35.38
CA THR A 44 -22.80 -29.03 36.05
C THR A 44 -22.59 -30.51 36.41
N PHE A 45 -21.50 -31.09 35.94
CA PHE A 45 -21.13 -32.47 36.24
C PHE A 45 -19.85 -32.53 37.07
N ILE A 46 -19.92 -33.10 38.27
CA ILE A 46 -18.80 -33.19 39.21
C ILE A 46 -18.38 -34.65 39.37
N GLY A 47 -17.20 -35.00 38.85
CA GLY A 47 -16.75 -36.39 38.74
C GLY A 47 -15.79 -36.89 39.83
N ASN A 48 -15.30 -36.02 40.74
CA ASN A 48 -14.34 -36.35 41.81
C ASN A 48 -13.08 -37.11 41.36
N GLY A 49 -12.59 -36.83 40.15
CA GLY A 49 -11.36 -37.34 39.55
C GLY A 49 -11.53 -38.54 38.60
N GLU A 50 -12.69 -39.22 38.65
CA GLU A 50 -12.88 -40.53 37.99
C GLU A 50 -14.17 -40.64 37.16
N GLY A 51 -15.13 -39.74 37.34
CA GLY A 51 -16.42 -39.79 36.64
C GLY A 51 -16.33 -39.43 35.15
N ASP A 52 -16.98 -40.22 34.30
CA ASP A 52 -17.13 -39.96 32.85
C ASP A 52 -18.60 -39.68 32.50
N PHE A 53 -18.86 -38.63 31.71
CA PHE A 53 -20.17 -38.42 31.09
C PHE A 53 -20.13 -38.94 29.65
N THR A 54 -20.75 -40.10 29.42
CA THR A 54 -20.67 -40.87 28.18
C THR A 54 -21.95 -40.72 27.36
N PHE A 55 -21.81 -40.22 26.14
CA PHE A 55 -22.87 -40.11 25.16
C PHE A 55 -22.97 -41.42 24.38
N LEU A 56 -24.17 -41.99 24.27
CA LEU A 56 -24.46 -43.15 23.40
C LEU A 56 -25.29 -42.75 22.19
N GLU A 57 -26.05 -41.66 22.27
CA GLU A 57 -26.82 -41.10 21.17
C GLU A 57 -26.55 -39.60 21.04
N ARG A 58 -26.87 -39.02 19.89
CA ARG A 58 -26.72 -37.58 19.66
C ARG A 58 -27.78 -36.79 20.44
N PRO A 59 -27.39 -35.88 21.33
CA PRO A 59 -28.32 -34.97 21.98
C PRO A 59 -28.78 -33.87 21.02
N ILE A 60 -30.00 -33.37 21.23
CA ILE A 60 -30.55 -32.23 20.45
C ILE A 60 -29.71 -30.97 20.67
N LYS A 61 -29.33 -30.70 21.92
CA LYS A 61 -28.62 -29.47 22.29
C LYS A 61 -27.87 -29.63 23.60
N ILE A 62 -26.63 -29.15 23.64
CA ILE A 62 -25.88 -28.98 24.88
C ILE A 62 -25.35 -27.55 24.94
N LYS A 63 -25.86 -26.79 25.91
CA LYS A 63 -25.44 -25.42 26.18
C LYS A 63 -25.03 -25.25 27.64
N ASN A 64 -24.02 -24.42 27.88
CA ASN A 64 -23.55 -24.05 29.21
C ASN A 64 -23.16 -25.29 30.06
N TYR A 65 -22.61 -26.34 29.42
CA TYR A 65 -22.15 -27.53 30.12
C TYR A 65 -20.86 -27.25 30.90
N ARG A 66 -20.87 -27.62 32.19
CA ARG A 66 -19.83 -27.30 33.17
C ARG A 66 -19.31 -28.57 33.86
N PRO A 67 -18.35 -29.27 33.26
CA PRO A 67 -17.67 -30.37 33.93
C PRO A 67 -16.62 -29.86 34.92
N GLU A 68 -16.56 -30.48 36.10
CA GLU A 68 -15.58 -30.18 37.13
C GLU A 68 -14.98 -31.46 37.71
N THR A 69 -13.64 -31.49 37.83
CA THR A 69 -12.91 -32.62 38.41
C THR A 69 -13.35 -33.97 37.84
N THR A 70 -13.53 -34.09 36.52
CA THR A 70 -13.98 -35.34 35.89
C THR A 70 -12.81 -36.20 35.43
N GLY A 71 -13.04 -37.52 35.27
CA GLY A 71 -12.11 -38.38 34.54
C GLY A 71 -12.19 -38.12 33.03
N GLY A 72 -13.41 -37.98 32.52
CA GLY A 72 -13.73 -37.63 31.15
C GLY A 72 -14.97 -36.75 31.12
N ALA A 73 -14.77 -35.45 30.88
CA ALA A 73 -15.89 -34.52 30.80
C ALA A 73 -16.86 -34.91 29.68
N ILE A 74 -16.32 -35.32 28.53
CA ILE A 74 -17.08 -35.81 27.40
C ILE A 74 -16.42 -37.11 26.95
N ALA A 75 -17.19 -38.20 27.03
CA ALA A 75 -16.81 -39.51 26.56
C ALA A 75 -17.85 -40.03 25.57
N PHE A 76 -17.44 -40.94 24.71
CA PHE A 76 -18.29 -41.50 23.67
C PHE A 76 -18.29 -43.02 23.74
N SER A 77 -19.26 -43.61 23.06
CA SER A 77 -19.48 -45.04 23.00
C SER A 77 -19.44 -45.51 21.55
N ARG A 78 -19.32 -46.83 21.34
CA ARG A 78 -19.45 -47.45 20.02
C ARG A 78 -20.81 -47.24 19.34
N PHE A 79 -21.77 -46.79 20.13
CA PHE A 79 -23.15 -46.55 19.72
C PHE A 79 -23.36 -45.09 19.35
N THR A 80 -22.47 -44.17 19.76
CA THR A 80 -22.57 -42.76 19.38
C THR A 80 -22.56 -42.66 17.87
N PRO A 81 -23.56 -42.02 17.25
CA PRO A 81 -23.54 -41.80 15.82
C PRO A 81 -22.33 -40.95 15.41
N ASN A 82 -21.78 -41.22 14.22
CA ASN A 82 -20.58 -40.57 13.70
C ASN A 82 -20.88 -39.18 13.12
N GLU A 83 -21.44 -38.30 13.94
CA GLU A 83 -21.90 -36.97 13.57
C GLU A 83 -21.55 -35.93 14.64
N ASP A 84 -21.59 -34.66 14.27
CA ASP A 84 -21.19 -33.57 15.15
C ASP A 84 -22.15 -33.42 16.35
N ILE A 85 -21.58 -33.48 17.55
CA ILE A 85 -22.26 -33.15 18.80
C ILE A 85 -21.75 -31.78 19.25
N VAL A 86 -22.64 -30.79 19.18
CA VAL A 86 -22.30 -29.39 19.43
C VAL A 86 -22.44 -29.06 20.92
N PHE A 87 -21.38 -28.50 21.48
CA PHE A 87 -21.29 -27.97 22.85
C PHE A 87 -21.13 -26.46 22.78
N GLU A 88 -22.22 -25.74 23.02
CA GLU A 88 -22.21 -24.28 23.13
C GLU A 88 -21.84 -23.85 24.55
N ASN A 89 -20.97 -22.86 24.69
CA ASN A 89 -20.56 -22.30 25.98
C ASN A 89 -19.98 -23.35 26.95
N TYR A 90 -19.19 -24.27 26.42
CA TYR A 90 -18.52 -25.30 27.21
C TYR A 90 -17.55 -24.68 28.22
N SER A 91 -17.64 -25.08 29.47
CA SER A 91 -16.93 -24.47 30.60
C SER A 91 -15.88 -25.38 31.26
N GLY A 92 -15.30 -26.33 30.51
CA GLY A 92 -14.17 -27.17 30.93
C GLY A 92 -12.79 -26.57 30.64
N GLY A 93 -11.75 -27.41 30.56
CA GLY A 93 -10.35 -27.00 30.30
C GLY A 93 -9.54 -26.55 31.52
N ASP A 94 -10.17 -25.83 32.46
CA ASP A 94 -9.50 -25.24 33.64
C ASP A 94 -10.02 -25.72 35.00
N LYS A 95 -10.87 -26.76 35.01
CA LYS A 95 -11.60 -27.20 36.22
C LYS A 95 -11.12 -28.52 36.82
N GLY A 96 -9.87 -28.88 36.55
CA GLY A 96 -9.25 -30.09 37.08
C GLY A 96 -9.74 -31.39 36.44
N ASN A 97 -10.35 -31.32 35.26
CA ASN A 97 -10.71 -32.50 34.47
C ASN A 97 -9.42 -33.21 33.99
N THR A 98 -9.38 -34.53 34.05
CA THR A 98 -8.27 -35.32 33.49
C THR A 98 -8.26 -35.20 31.97
N LEU A 99 -9.41 -35.41 31.33
CA LEU A 99 -9.67 -35.19 29.92
C LEU A 99 -10.98 -34.42 29.75
N ASP A 100 -10.97 -33.42 28.89
CA ASP A 100 -12.19 -32.78 28.39
C ASP A 100 -12.83 -33.64 27.30
N VAL A 101 -12.02 -34.18 26.39
CA VAL A 101 -12.44 -35.04 25.28
C VAL A 101 -11.77 -36.40 25.37
N LYS A 102 -12.60 -37.45 25.48
CA LYS A 102 -12.18 -38.84 25.34
C LYS A 102 -12.63 -39.38 23.98
N PHE A 103 -11.68 -39.56 23.07
CA PHE A 103 -11.98 -40.11 21.75
C PHE A 103 -12.35 -41.58 21.82
N TRP A 104 -13.43 -41.93 21.13
CA TRP A 104 -13.87 -43.31 20.97
C TRP A 104 -14.73 -43.46 19.71
N GLN A 105 -14.30 -44.34 18.81
CA GLN A 105 -15.00 -44.84 17.63
C GLN A 105 -15.82 -43.78 16.90
N GLY A 106 -15.14 -42.75 16.38
CA GLY A 106 -15.82 -41.78 15.54
C GLY A 106 -16.32 -40.55 16.23
N SER A 107 -16.01 -40.39 17.51
CA SER A 107 -16.46 -39.26 18.31
C SER A 107 -16.17 -37.90 17.67
N ARG A 108 -17.19 -37.04 17.64
CA ARG A 108 -17.18 -35.75 16.94
C ARG A 108 -17.70 -34.58 17.78
N PRO A 109 -17.02 -34.20 18.88
CA PRO A 109 -17.40 -33.00 19.62
C PRO A 109 -17.02 -31.72 18.85
N VAL A 110 -17.97 -30.81 18.72
CA VAL A 110 -17.73 -29.45 18.20
C VAL A 110 -18.02 -28.47 19.33
N PHE A 111 -17.01 -27.70 19.72
CA PHE A 111 -17.12 -26.69 20.76
C PHE A 111 -17.33 -25.32 20.12
N ILE A 112 -18.33 -24.59 20.58
CA ILE A 112 -18.58 -23.20 20.18
C ILE A 112 -18.55 -22.35 21.44
N ASN A 113 -17.72 -21.31 21.46
CA ASN A 113 -17.56 -20.39 22.59
C ASN A 113 -17.09 -21.10 23.87
N SER A 114 -16.04 -21.94 23.74
CA SER A 114 -15.42 -22.58 24.90
C SER A 114 -14.79 -21.52 25.82
N LYS A 115 -15.02 -21.64 27.13
CA LYS A 115 -14.49 -20.71 28.15
C LYS A 115 -12.98 -20.54 28.04
N THR A 116 -12.26 -21.65 27.85
CA THR A 116 -10.80 -21.69 27.76
C THR A 116 -10.30 -21.73 26.32
N GLY A 117 -11.19 -21.54 25.34
CA GLY A 117 -10.86 -21.66 23.92
C GLY A 117 -10.32 -23.05 23.59
N SER A 118 -9.17 -23.12 22.93
CA SER A 118 -8.52 -24.37 22.52
C SER A 118 -7.71 -25.06 23.63
N GLN A 119 -7.66 -24.48 24.84
CA GLN A 119 -7.01 -25.09 26.00
C GLN A 119 -7.88 -26.23 26.58
N LEU A 120 -8.16 -27.23 25.77
CA LEU A 120 -8.92 -28.43 26.11
C LEU A 120 -7.97 -29.63 26.15
N ARG A 121 -8.26 -30.58 27.02
CA ARG A 121 -7.47 -31.80 27.18
C ARG A 121 -8.13 -32.94 26.41
N ALA A 122 -7.45 -33.45 25.39
CA ALA A 122 -7.93 -34.54 24.55
C ALA A 122 -7.01 -35.77 24.67
N GLY A 123 -7.62 -36.95 24.57
CA GLY A 123 -6.92 -38.21 24.66
C GLY A 123 -7.81 -39.41 24.37
N ASN A 124 -7.21 -40.60 24.50
CA ASN A 124 -7.94 -41.86 24.33
C ASN A 124 -8.98 -42.04 25.45
N HIS A 125 -10.13 -42.63 25.13
CA HIS A 125 -11.11 -43.04 26.14
C HIS A 125 -10.57 -44.07 27.13
N LYS A 126 -9.68 -44.95 26.67
CA LYS A 126 -8.94 -45.90 27.52
C LYS A 126 -7.44 -45.67 27.40
N ASN A 127 -6.76 -45.58 28.55
CA ASN A 127 -5.31 -45.34 28.63
C ASN A 127 -4.47 -46.57 28.21
N ASP A 128 -5.08 -47.65 27.70
CA ASP A 128 -4.43 -48.92 27.34
C ASP A 128 -4.01 -48.99 25.86
N GLY A 129 -4.12 -47.90 25.10
CA GLY A 129 -3.68 -47.86 23.70
C GLY A 129 -4.67 -48.46 22.71
N ASN A 130 -5.95 -48.45 23.08
CA ASN A 130 -7.00 -48.98 22.23
C ASN A 130 -7.03 -48.30 20.86
N SER A 131 -7.00 -49.10 19.78
CA SER A 131 -7.10 -48.62 18.40
C SER A 131 -8.43 -47.92 18.11
N ALA A 132 -9.44 -48.12 18.96
CA ALA A 132 -10.74 -47.47 18.90
C ALA A 132 -10.73 -45.99 19.34
N GLY A 133 -9.63 -45.46 19.85
CA GLY A 133 -9.53 -44.06 20.28
C GLY A 133 -9.38 -43.05 19.14
N TYR A 134 -10.21 -43.12 18.10
CA TYR A 134 -10.17 -42.20 16.95
C TYR A 134 -11.43 -41.32 16.91
N GLY A 135 -11.32 -40.17 16.24
CA GLY A 135 -12.38 -39.18 16.08
C GLY A 135 -11.83 -37.80 15.70
N VAL A 136 -12.67 -36.78 15.72
CA VAL A 136 -12.26 -35.39 15.47
C VAL A 136 -12.95 -34.42 16.42
N ALA A 137 -12.18 -33.54 17.06
CA ALA A 137 -12.71 -32.46 17.88
C ALA A 137 -12.39 -31.12 17.24
N LEU A 138 -13.37 -30.23 17.17
CA LEU A 138 -13.22 -28.88 16.61
C LEU A 138 -13.59 -27.84 17.66
N VAL A 139 -12.81 -26.76 17.76
CA VAL A 139 -13.07 -25.66 18.68
C VAL A 139 -13.24 -24.38 17.88
N TYR A 140 -14.39 -23.73 18.01
CA TYR A 140 -14.73 -22.47 17.37
C TYR A 140 -15.01 -21.37 18.40
N GLN A 141 -14.72 -20.13 18.02
CA GLN A 141 -15.16 -18.93 18.72
C GLN A 141 -16.05 -18.10 17.80
N GLU A 142 -17.22 -17.71 18.29
CA GLU A 142 -18.05 -16.71 17.65
C GLU A 142 -17.48 -15.32 17.94
N ILE A 143 -17.35 -14.51 16.89
CA ILE A 143 -16.88 -13.13 17.01
C ILE A 143 -17.93 -12.17 16.45
N GLU A 144 -18.05 -11.03 17.10
CA GLU A 144 -18.81 -9.87 16.65
C GLU A 144 -17.89 -8.65 16.72
N LEU A 145 -17.92 -7.79 15.70
CA LEU A 145 -17.08 -6.60 15.64
C LEU A 145 -17.93 -5.39 15.26
N ASN A 146 -17.87 -4.35 16.09
CA ASN A 146 -18.40 -3.03 15.76
C ASN A 146 -17.27 -2.08 15.35
N VAL A 147 -17.44 -1.38 14.23
CA VAL A 147 -16.47 -0.43 13.69
C VAL A 147 -17.11 0.94 13.55
N THR A 148 -16.45 1.95 14.12
CA THR A 148 -16.90 3.35 14.10
C THR A 148 -15.78 4.29 13.66
N ASP A 149 -16.12 5.54 13.35
CA ASP A 149 -15.15 6.61 13.17
C ASP A 149 -14.73 7.22 14.53
N LEU A 150 -13.90 8.27 14.49
CA LEU A 150 -13.47 8.98 15.70
C LEU A 150 -14.63 9.68 16.43
N ALA A 151 -15.68 10.08 15.70
CA ALA A 151 -16.90 10.69 16.23
C ALA A 151 -17.92 9.65 16.78
N ASN A 152 -17.60 8.35 16.71
CA ASN A 152 -18.48 7.22 17.04
C ASN A 152 -19.64 7.03 16.05
N ALA A 153 -19.56 7.56 14.84
CA ALA A 153 -20.51 7.22 13.79
C ALA A 153 -20.20 5.80 13.26
N PRO A 154 -21.23 4.98 12.99
CA PRO A 154 -21.03 3.64 12.44
C PRO A 154 -20.43 3.69 11.04
N LEU A 155 -19.47 2.81 10.76
CA LEU A 155 -18.81 2.74 9.45
C LEU A 155 -19.30 1.53 8.64
N PRO A 156 -20.10 1.74 7.57
CA PRO A 156 -20.54 0.65 6.70
C PRO A 156 -19.46 0.22 5.71
N ASN A 157 -19.57 -1.02 5.21
CA ASN A 157 -18.71 -1.59 4.19
C ASN A 157 -17.21 -1.66 4.54
N VAL A 158 -16.87 -1.62 5.84
CA VAL A 158 -15.51 -1.94 6.31
C VAL A 158 -15.32 -3.44 6.14
N ARG A 159 -14.30 -3.84 5.37
CA ARG A 159 -13.96 -5.23 5.14
C ARG A 159 -13.08 -5.74 6.28
N MET A 160 -13.55 -6.78 6.96
CA MET A 160 -12.79 -7.57 7.91
C MET A 160 -12.21 -8.79 7.20
N TYR A 161 -10.94 -9.09 7.49
CA TYR A 161 -10.26 -10.26 6.98
C TYR A 161 -9.48 -10.92 8.11
N ILE A 162 -9.74 -12.21 8.34
CA ILE A 162 -8.98 -13.08 9.26
C ILE A 162 -8.54 -14.30 8.46
N LYS A 163 -7.29 -14.71 8.64
CA LYS A 163 -6.76 -15.96 8.10
C LYS A 163 -6.06 -16.73 9.21
N ASP A 164 -6.34 -18.02 9.32
CA ASP A 164 -5.66 -18.87 10.28
C ASP A 164 -4.18 -19.12 9.90
N THR A 165 -3.38 -19.55 10.87
CA THR A 165 -1.98 -19.89 10.64
C THR A 165 -1.79 -21.40 10.53
N ASN A 166 -1.07 -21.84 9.51
CA ASN A 166 -0.67 -23.24 9.37
C ASN A 166 0.64 -23.50 10.13
N HIS A 167 0.56 -24.24 11.25
CA HIS A 167 1.74 -24.68 12.00
C HIS A 167 2.25 -26.08 11.61
N GLY A 168 1.71 -26.65 10.53
CA GLY A 168 2.07 -27.97 10.00
C GLY A 168 1.29 -29.14 10.62
N GLY A 169 0.31 -28.87 11.49
CA GLY A 169 -0.51 -29.88 12.17
C GLY A 169 -1.80 -30.28 11.44
N ARG A 170 -2.11 -29.63 10.31
CA ARG A 170 -3.40 -29.81 9.63
C ARG A 170 -3.57 -31.19 9.03
N GLN A 171 -4.74 -31.78 9.23
CA GLN A 171 -5.04 -33.15 8.83
C GLN A 171 -6.46 -33.30 8.28
N LEU A 172 -6.64 -34.34 7.47
CA LEU A 172 -7.94 -34.83 7.03
C LEU A 172 -8.40 -35.92 7.99
N TYR A 173 -9.59 -35.78 8.56
CA TYR A 173 -10.24 -36.89 9.25
C TYR A 173 -11.02 -37.74 8.25
N ASN A 174 -10.57 -38.98 8.03
CA ASN A 174 -11.18 -39.91 7.07
C ASN A 174 -11.30 -41.34 7.61
N ALA A 175 -11.11 -41.53 8.91
CA ALA A 175 -11.34 -42.83 9.54
C ALA A 175 -12.80 -43.28 9.42
N GLU A 176 -13.74 -42.32 9.37
CA GLU A 176 -15.17 -42.58 9.21
C GLU A 176 -15.90 -41.47 8.43
N SER A 177 -17.16 -41.73 8.10
CA SER A 177 -18.04 -40.80 7.40
C SER A 177 -18.94 -40.02 8.37
N PRO A 178 -19.22 -38.72 8.12
CA PRO A 178 -18.65 -37.93 7.03
C PRO A 178 -17.20 -37.51 7.29
N VAL A 179 -16.41 -37.45 6.21
CA VAL A 179 -15.04 -36.92 6.21
C VAL A 179 -15.05 -35.46 6.71
N VAL A 180 -14.07 -35.10 7.54
CA VAL A 180 -13.86 -33.72 8.00
C VAL A 180 -12.51 -33.24 7.50
N ASP A 181 -12.53 -32.30 6.55
CA ASP A 181 -11.34 -31.73 5.96
C ASP A 181 -11.02 -30.38 6.59
N VAL A 182 -9.92 -30.34 7.34
CA VAL A 182 -9.36 -29.11 7.92
C VAL A 182 -7.92 -28.87 7.43
N THR A 183 -7.57 -29.40 6.26
CA THR A 183 -6.23 -29.27 5.67
C THR A 183 -5.95 -27.89 5.06
N GLY A 184 -6.99 -27.21 4.58
CA GLY A 184 -6.93 -25.88 3.97
C GLY A 184 -6.73 -24.73 4.97
N ASP A 185 -6.38 -23.56 4.42
CA ASP A 185 -6.48 -22.29 5.13
C ASP A 185 -7.94 -21.94 5.36
N MET A 186 -8.27 -21.50 6.57
CA MET A 186 -9.57 -20.96 6.93
C MET A 186 -9.50 -19.44 6.81
N VAL A 187 -10.33 -18.88 5.93
CA VAL A 187 -10.42 -17.44 5.68
C VAL A 187 -11.81 -16.94 6.04
N TYR A 188 -11.87 -15.88 6.83
CA TYR A 188 -13.10 -15.23 7.26
C TYR A 188 -13.09 -13.80 6.72
N GLU A 189 -13.89 -13.56 5.69
CA GLU A 189 -13.95 -12.29 4.98
C GLU A 189 -15.38 -11.79 4.86
N VAL A 190 -15.67 -10.66 5.52
CA VAL A 190 -17.01 -10.08 5.63
C VAL A 190 -16.93 -8.56 5.74
N THR A 191 -18.03 -7.88 5.47
CA THR A 191 -18.12 -6.42 5.51
C THR A 191 -19.13 -5.95 6.55
N THR A 192 -18.90 -4.77 7.14
CA THR A 192 -19.84 -4.18 8.09
C THR A 192 -21.15 -3.74 7.42
N ASP A 193 -22.25 -3.88 8.17
CA ASP A 193 -23.57 -3.37 7.80
C ASP A 193 -23.69 -1.84 7.98
N SER A 194 -24.89 -1.28 7.78
CA SER A 194 -25.17 0.15 7.97
C SER A 194 -24.95 0.67 9.39
N ASN A 195 -24.88 -0.23 10.38
CA ASN A 195 -24.65 0.09 11.79
C ASN A 195 -23.19 -0.15 12.20
N GLY A 196 -22.30 -0.44 11.25
CA GLY A 196 -20.89 -0.71 11.51
C GLY A 196 -20.63 -2.08 12.11
N ASN A 197 -21.60 -3.00 12.08
CA ASN A 197 -21.46 -4.33 12.67
C ASN A 197 -21.06 -5.35 11.61
N ILE A 198 -20.09 -6.19 11.95
CA ILE A 198 -19.81 -7.43 11.23
C ILE A 198 -20.83 -8.49 11.67
N PRO A 199 -21.49 -9.21 10.73
CA PRO A 199 -22.29 -10.37 11.08
C PRO A 199 -21.45 -11.39 11.84
N LYS A 200 -22.04 -12.04 12.85
CA LYS A 200 -21.36 -13.05 13.66
C LYS A 200 -20.60 -14.07 12.81
N GLN A 201 -19.30 -14.22 13.07
CA GLN A 201 -18.42 -15.19 12.39
C GLN A 201 -17.99 -16.29 13.37
N GLN A 202 -17.91 -17.53 12.92
CA GLN A 202 -17.38 -18.66 13.70
C GLN A 202 -15.94 -18.97 13.25
N VAL A 203 -14.96 -18.61 14.07
CA VAL A 203 -13.53 -18.78 13.79
C VAL A 203 -13.03 -20.08 14.43
N LEU A 204 -12.50 -21.01 13.63
CA LEU A 204 -11.84 -22.23 14.10
C LEU A 204 -10.54 -21.87 14.85
N LEU A 205 -10.46 -22.23 16.13
CA LEU A 205 -9.32 -22.01 17.02
C LEU A 205 -8.34 -23.18 17.00
N ALA A 206 -8.86 -24.41 16.97
CA ALA A 206 -8.05 -25.62 16.94
C ALA A 206 -8.85 -26.81 16.42
N ALA A 207 -8.14 -27.77 15.84
CA ALA A 207 -8.68 -29.08 15.48
C ALA A 207 -7.82 -30.18 16.10
N ASN A 208 -8.46 -31.25 16.57
CA ASN A 208 -7.77 -32.47 17.00
C ASN A 208 -8.28 -33.60 16.13
N VAL A 209 -7.45 -34.08 15.22
CA VAL A 209 -7.80 -35.13 14.27
C VAL A 209 -7.07 -36.40 14.65
N ALA A 210 -7.79 -37.37 15.20
CA ALA A 210 -7.25 -38.68 15.52
C ALA A 210 -7.81 -39.70 14.53
N ASN A 211 -7.06 -40.05 13.49
CA ASN A 211 -7.49 -41.09 12.52
C ASN A 211 -7.31 -42.51 13.05
N THR A 212 -6.50 -42.70 14.09
CA THR A 212 -6.26 -43.99 14.73
C THR A 212 -6.06 -43.77 16.22
N GLY A 213 -6.56 -44.68 17.06
CA GLY A 213 -6.22 -44.65 18.48
C GLY A 213 -4.76 -45.01 18.76
N GLY A 214 -4.20 -44.45 19.82
CA GLY A 214 -2.83 -44.72 20.28
C GLY A 214 -2.63 -44.62 21.80
N VAL A 215 -1.44 -45.00 22.26
CA VAL A 215 -0.95 -44.89 23.66
C VAL A 215 -0.37 -43.49 23.97
N ASN A 216 -0.70 -42.48 23.18
CA ASN A 216 -0.14 -41.15 23.34
C ASN A 216 -0.62 -40.49 24.64
N GLY A 217 0.22 -39.64 25.22
CA GLY A 217 -0.17 -38.78 26.34
C GLY A 217 -1.21 -37.74 25.92
N ILE A 218 -1.76 -37.04 26.91
CA ILE A 218 -2.74 -35.97 26.73
C ILE A 218 -2.19 -34.91 25.77
N ASN A 219 -3.00 -34.49 24.80
CA ASN A 219 -2.64 -33.47 23.80
C ASN A 219 -1.33 -33.79 23.04
N SER A 220 -1.02 -35.06 22.81
CA SER A 220 0.23 -35.48 22.15
C SER A 220 0.00 -36.56 21.09
N GLY A 221 0.95 -36.68 20.14
CA GLY A 221 0.87 -37.64 19.05
C GLY A 221 -0.42 -37.49 18.25
N THR A 222 -1.20 -38.56 18.10
CA THR A 222 -2.49 -38.51 17.38
C THR A 222 -3.56 -37.66 18.07
N TYR A 223 -3.36 -37.29 19.35
CA TYR A 223 -4.25 -36.41 20.10
C TYR A 223 -3.70 -34.99 20.22
N ALA A 224 -2.66 -34.62 19.47
CA ALA A 224 -2.18 -33.25 19.47
C ALA A 224 -3.22 -32.30 18.84
N TRP A 225 -3.34 -31.10 19.39
CA TRP A 225 -4.13 -30.04 18.78
C TRP A 225 -3.33 -29.39 17.65
N ASP A 226 -4.00 -29.20 16.54
CA ASP A 226 -3.61 -28.31 15.46
C ASP A 226 -4.21 -26.93 15.73
N TYR A 227 -3.44 -26.07 16.41
CA TYR A 227 -3.83 -24.71 16.77
C TYR A 227 -3.87 -23.82 15.52
N ARG A 228 -4.83 -22.90 15.46
CA ARG A 228 -5.11 -22.07 14.27
C ARG A 228 -4.74 -20.60 14.42
N GLY A 229 -4.46 -20.16 15.65
CA GLY A 229 -4.02 -18.79 15.93
C GLY A 229 -2.59 -18.49 15.45
N ASN A 230 -2.15 -17.26 15.65
CA ASN A 230 -0.83 -16.74 15.30
C ASN A 230 0.33 -17.56 15.89
N ARG A 231 0.09 -18.27 17.00
CA ARG A 231 1.06 -19.08 17.73
C ARG A 231 0.65 -20.55 17.72
N ASN A 232 1.63 -21.44 17.73
CA ASN A 232 1.39 -22.89 17.79
C ASN A 232 1.12 -23.34 19.25
N ASP A 233 0.16 -22.70 19.91
CA ASP A 233 -0.23 -22.95 21.28
C ASP A 233 -1.72 -22.61 21.51
N SER A 234 -2.21 -22.83 22.74
CA SER A 234 -3.59 -22.58 23.12
C SER A 234 -3.85 -21.12 23.54
N SER A 235 -3.09 -20.15 23.01
CA SER A 235 -3.32 -18.74 23.32
C SER A 235 -4.53 -18.14 22.58
N ASP A 236 -4.96 -18.78 21.49
CA ASP A 236 -6.08 -18.38 20.64
C ASP A 236 -5.97 -16.93 20.13
N LEU A 237 -4.75 -16.48 19.86
CA LEU A 237 -4.48 -15.13 19.36
C LEU A 237 -4.61 -15.09 17.84
N PHE A 238 -5.37 -14.14 17.31
CA PHE A 238 -5.56 -13.94 15.87
C PHE A 238 -5.36 -12.47 15.50
N ASP A 239 -4.85 -12.26 14.29
CA ASP A 239 -4.82 -10.95 13.65
C ASP A 239 -6.11 -10.68 12.88
N ILE A 240 -6.76 -9.55 13.19
CA ILE A 240 -7.97 -9.10 12.51
C ILE A 240 -7.64 -7.86 11.68
N HIS A 241 -7.68 -8.01 10.37
CA HIS A 241 -7.33 -6.95 9.42
C HIS A 241 -8.58 -6.19 8.97
N LEU A 242 -8.50 -4.87 8.94
CA LEU A 242 -9.60 -3.99 8.59
C LEU A 242 -9.21 -3.05 7.45
N TRP A 243 -10.03 -3.07 6.40
CA TRP A 243 -9.86 -2.23 5.22
C TRP A 243 -11.14 -1.46 4.93
N SER A 244 -10.98 -0.15 4.73
CA SER A 244 -12.04 0.73 4.25
C SER A 244 -11.43 1.73 3.28
N TYR A 245 -12.24 2.23 2.35
CA TYR A 245 -11.78 3.13 1.30
C TYR A 245 -11.29 4.47 1.86
N ASN A 246 -12.11 5.15 2.65
CA ASN A 246 -11.81 6.47 3.23
C ASN A 246 -10.92 6.43 4.48
N HIS A 247 -10.43 5.26 4.89
CA HIS A 247 -9.73 5.09 6.16
C HIS A 247 -8.38 4.39 5.99
N LEU A 248 -7.45 4.67 6.91
CA LEU A 248 -6.18 3.97 6.98
C LEU A 248 -6.42 2.49 7.31
N TYR A 249 -5.54 1.64 6.78
CA TYR A 249 -5.51 0.23 7.15
C TYR A 249 -5.25 0.08 8.64
N GLN A 250 -5.97 -0.86 9.27
CA GLN A 250 -5.81 -1.15 10.68
C GLN A 250 -5.78 -2.65 10.93
N ILE A 251 -5.04 -3.04 11.96
CA ILE A 251 -4.95 -4.41 12.45
C ILE A 251 -5.24 -4.42 13.95
N LEU A 252 -6.09 -5.36 14.37
CA LEU A 252 -6.21 -5.75 15.78
C LEU A 252 -5.31 -6.98 15.98
N SER A 253 -4.04 -6.71 16.28
CA SER A 253 -3.03 -7.76 16.40
C SER A 253 -3.16 -8.55 17.70
N ASP A 254 -2.85 -9.86 17.62
CA ASP A 254 -2.87 -10.77 18.77
C ASP A 254 -4.19 -10.64 19.59
N THR A 255 -5.32 -10.61 18.90
CA THR A 255 -6.64 -10.54 19.54
C THR A 255 -7.01 -11.91 20.10
N PRO A 256 -7.25 -12.06 21.42
CA PRO A 256 -7.61 -13.35 22.00
C PRO A 256 -9.07 -13.71 21.68
N LEU A 257 -9.26 -14.82 20.97
CA LEU A 257 -10.56 -15.35 20.58
C LEU A 257 -10.95 -16.55 21.46
N ARG A 258 -11.48 -16.27 22.64
CA ARG A 258 -11.98 -17.28 23.58
C ARG A 258 -12.95 -16.67 24.58
N GLY A 259 -13.75 -17.52 25.21
CA GLY A 259 -14.71 -17.13 26.23
C GLY A 259 -16.12 -17.57 25.90
N LEU A 260 -16.96 -17.59 26.93
CA LEU A 260 -18.38 -17.91 26.82
C LEU A 260 -19.12 -16.80 26.06
N ASP A 261 -20.21 -17.17 25.39
CA ASP A 261 -21.11 -16.27 24.64
C ASP A 261 -20.46 -15.54 23.45
N GLY A 262 -19.25 -15.92 23.06
CA GLY A 262 -18.51 -15.33 21.96
C GLY A 262 -17.63 -14.16 22.39
N THR A 263 -16.93 -13.55 21.44
CA THR A 263 -16.04 -12.41 21.64
C THR A 263 -16.61 -11.19 20.93
N ALA A 264 -17.08 -10.22 21.70
CA ALA A 264 -17.52 -8.93 21.20
C ALA A 264 -16.34 -7.94 21.17
N LEU A 265 -16.07 -7.38 20.01
CA LEU A 265 -14.99 -6.43 19.75
C LEU A 265 -15.57 -5.09 19.29
N ALA A 266 -14.87 -4.01 19.62
CA ALA A 266 -15.19 -2.68 19.10
C ALA A 266 -13.90 -1.97 18.74
N THR A 267 -13.90 -1.24 17.63
CA THR A 267 -12.75 -0.45 17.21
C THR A 267 -13.13 0.78 16.42
N LYS A 268 -12.16 1.68 16.27
CA LYS A 268 -12.28 2.91 15.50
C LYS A 268 -11.28 2.90 14.37
N LEU A 269 -11.68 3.39 13.19
CA LEU A 269 -10.78 3.64 12.07
C LEU A 269 -10.46 5.12 11.95
N PHE A 270 -9.27 5.40 11.40
CA PHE A 270 -8.76 6.76 11.18
C PHE A 270 -8.92 7.16 9.72
N ASP A 271 -9.32 8.40 9.46
CA ASP A 271 -9.47 8.93 8.10
C ASP A 271 -8.16 8.89 7.32
N ASP A 272 -8.27 8.54 6.05
CA ASP A 272 -7.18 8.58 5.09
C ASP A 272 -7.17 9.93 4.37
N PHE A 273 -6.45 10.91 4.95
CA PHE A 273 -6.35 12.26 4.38
C PHE A 273 -5.63 12.31 3.03
N ALA A 274 -5.06 11.20 2.54
CA ALA A 274 -4.52 11.12 1.19
C ALA A 274 -5.62 10.97 0.13
N ILE A 275 -6.82 10.46 0.48
CA ILE A 275 -7.94 10.27 -0.46
C ILE A 275 -8.51 11.60 -0.93
N SER A 276 -8.51 11.85 -2.24
CA SER A 276 -9.01 13.11 -2.83
C SER A 276 -10.49 13.04 -3.17
N GLU A 277 -10.96 11.94 -3.76
CA GLU A 277 -12.37 11.67 -4.01
C GLU A 277 -12.92 10.73 -2.92
N THR A 278 -13.80 11.23 -2.05
CA THR A 278 -14.33 10.48 -0.91
C THR A 278 -15.45 9.51 -1.28
N ASN A 279 -16.03 9.64 -2.48
CA ASN A 279 -17.05 8.72 -2.98
C ASN A 279 -16.41 7.58 -3.78
N LYS A 280 -16.26 6.41 -3.14
CA LYS A 280 -15.71 5.20 -3.78
C LYS A 280 -16.40 4.84 -5.11
N ALA A 281 -17.71 5.04 -5.23
CA ALA A 281 -18.44 4.70 -6.44
C ALA A 281 -18.03 5.57 -7.64
N VAL A 282 -17.66 6.84 -7.41
CA VAL A 282 -17.12 7.73 -8.44
C VAL A 282 -15.74 7.24 -8.89
N VAL A 283 -14.89 6.83 -7.95
CA VAL A 283 -13.56 6.29 -8.22
C VAL A 283 -13.62 4.96 -8.96
N ASP A 284 -14.57 4.10 -8.60
CA ASP A 284 -14.80 2.82 -9.29
C ASP A 284 -15.29 3.01 -10.74
N ALA A 285 -15.94 4.13 -11.03
CA ALA A 285 -16.43 4.49 -12.35
C ALA A 285 -15.45 5.33 -13.18
N TYR A 286 -14.22 5.59 -12.70
CA TYR A 286 -13.21 6.29 -13.48
C TYR A 286 -12.97 5.59 -14.82
N THR A 287 -12.95 6.38 -15.89
CA THR A 287 -12.64 5.90 -17.25
C THR A 287 -11.17 6.06 -17.62
N THR A 288 -10.43 6.91 -16.89
CA THR A 288 -9.00 7.19 -17.04
C THR A 288 -8.41 7.67 -15.70
N ILE A 289 -7.09 7.51 -15.54
CA ILE A 289 -6.32 7.99 -14.38
C ILE A 289 -5.42 9.15 -14.82
N ASP A 290 -5.97 10.35 -14.86
CA ASP A 290 -5.29 11.51 -15.47
C ASP A 290 -4.32 12.24 -14.53
N ASN A 291 -4.34 11.93 -13.24
CA ASN A 291 -3.44 12.54 -12.26
C ASN A 291 -3.10 11.61 -11.09
N LEU A 292 -2.10 12.02 -10.31
CA LEU A 292 -1.60 11.25 -9.16
C LEU A 292 -2.62 11.07 -8.04
N ASP A 293 -3.52 12.03 -7.82
CA ASP A 293 -4.57 11.90 -6.81
C ASP A 293 -5.55 10.77 -7.19
N LYS A 294 -6.00 10.73 -8.45
CA LYS A 294 -6.84 9.63 -8.98
C LYS A 294 -6.12 8.28 -8.93
N LEU A 295 -4.79 8.27 -9.12
CA LEU A 295 -4.00 7.04 -9.04
C LEU A 295 -4.03 6.46 -7.62
N TYR A 296 -3.82 7.30 -6.61
CA TYR A 296 -3.91 6.90 -5.21
C TYR A 296 -5.31 6.40 -4.85
N ASP A 297 -6.34 7.20 -5.16
CA ASP A 297 -7.74 6.87 -4.91
C ASP A 297 -8.12 5.52 -5.55
N ARG A 298 -7.79 5.34 -6.84
CA ARG A 298 -8.12 4.10 -7.55
C ARG A 298 -7.38 2.89 -7.00
N ALA A 299 -6.10 3.04 -6.66
CA ALA A 299 -5.31 1.98 -6.05
C ALA A 299 -5.86 1.57 -4.66
N LYS A 300 -6.28 2.55 -3.85
CA LYS A 300 -6.94 2.30 -2.56
C LYS A 300 -8.27 1.57 -2.74
N SER A 301 -9.11 2.02 -3.68
CA SER A 301 -10.39 1.35 -3.98
C SER A 301 -10.19 -0.11 -4.44
N TYR A 302 -9.20 -0.33 -5.32
CA TYR A 302 -8.81 -1.67 -5.75
C TYR A 302 -8.39 -2.53 -4.57
N LYS A 303 -7.53 -2.02 -3.68
CA LYS A 303 -7.03 -2.75 -2.51
C LYS A 303 -8.16 -3.18 -1.56
N VAL A 304 -9.13 -2.32 -1.29
CA VAL A 304 -10.28 -2.65 -0.44
C VAL A 304 -11.17 -3.74 -1.06
N SER A 305 -11.16 -3.83 -2.39
CA SER A 305 -11.90 -4.86 -3.13
C SER A 305 -11.11 -6.17 -3.27
N ASN A 306 -9.78 -6.13 -3.09
CA ASN A 306 -8.83 -7.23 -3.29
C ASN A 306 -7.79 -7.24 -2.15
N VAL A 307 -8.23 -7.52 -0.91
CA VAL A 307 -7.39 -7.31 0.29
C VAL A 307 -6.15 -8.20 0.36
N THR A 308 -6.16 -9.36 -0.29
CA THR A 308 -5.04 -10.30 -0.30
C THR A 308 -3.94 -9.93 -1.29
N THR A 309 -4.27 -9.17 -2.33
CA THR A 309 -3.29 -8.68 -3.31
C THR A 309 -2.22 -7.88 -2.60
N LEU A 310 -0.94 -8.08 -2.95
CA LEU A 310 0.21 -7.46 -2.27
C LEU A 310 0.46 -7.91 -0.82
N GLY A 311 -0.30 -8.90 -0.32
CA GLY A 311 -0.37 -9.25 1.09
C GLY A 311 -1.33 -8.34 1.86
N ILE A 312 -1.89 -8.85 2.96
CA ILE A 312 -3.07 -8.26 3.62
C ILE A 312 -2.82 -6.82 4.13
N ALA A 313 -1.64 -6.57 4.70
CA ALA A 313 -1.31 -5.29 5.35
C ALA A 313 -0.81 -4.20 4.38
N ASN A 314 -0.44 -4.57 3.15
CA ASN A 314 0.28 -3.66 2.25
C ASN A 314 -0.65 -2.92 1.31
N SER A 315 -0.37 -1.63 1.12
CA SER A 315 -0.95 -0.81 0.05
C SER A 315 -0.02 -0.76 -1.16
N PHE A 316 -0.57 -0.48 -2.34
CA PHE A 316 0.24 -0.18 -3.53
C PHE A 316 1.07 1.09 -3.35
N PHE A 317 0.51 2.09 -2.67
CA PHE A 317 1.17 3.36 -2.45
C PHE A 317 1.17 3.71 -0.97
N THR A 318 2.33 4.16 -0.49
CA THR A 318 2.43 4.94 0.76
C THR A 318 2.71 6.39 0.40
N THR A 319 2.52 7.29 1.37
CA THR A 319 2.63 8.74 1.13
C THR A 319 3.69 9.35 2.04
N ASN A 320 4.50 10.26 1.50
CA ASN A 320 5.41 11.09 2.28
C ASN A 320 5.30 12.55 1.82
N GLY A 321 4.55 13.37 2.56
CA GLY A 321 4.20 14.71 2.11
C GLY A 321 3.39 14.66 0.82
N ASP A 322 3.89 15.30 -0.23
CA ASP A 322 3.30 15.35 -1.57
C ASP A 322 3.82 14.27 -2.53
N ARG A 323 4.50 13.25 -1.99
CA ARG A 323 5.09 12.15 -2.76
C ARG A 323 4.28 10.87 -2.62
N LEU A 324 3.96 10.25 -3.75
CA LEU A 324 3.49 8.86 -3.79
C LEU A 324 4.67 7.92 -3.89
N ILE A 325 4.75 6.96 -2.98
CA ILE A 325 5.80 5.95 -2.95
C ILE A 325 5.17 4.60 -3.29
N LEU A 326 5.52 4.08 -4.47
CA LEU A 326 5.05 2.77 -4.93
C LEU A 326 5.68 1.64 -4.10
N ALA A 327 4.92 0.57 -3.87
CA ALA A 327 5.36 -0.60 -3.13
C ALA A 327 6.69 -1.16 -3.65
N GLN A 328 7.47 -1.76 -2.75
CA GLN A 328 8.83 -2.21 -3.07
C GLN A 328 8.87 -3.23 -4.21
N ASP A 329 9.75 -3.02 -5.18
CA ASP A 329 9.94 -3.79 -6.42
C ASP A 329 8.76 -3.76 -7.41
N TRP A 330 7.75 -2.91 -7.17
CA TRP A 330 6.64 -2.77 -8.10
C TRP A 330 6.95 -1.81 -9.22
N ASN A 331 6.46 -2.16 -10.41
CA ASN A 331 6.57 -1.36 -11.62
C ASN A 331 5.24 -0.64 -11.89
N LEU A 332 5.32 0.51 -12.56
CA LEU A 332 4.16 1.26 -13.04
C LEU A 332 4.24 1.45 -14.55
N THR A 333 3.24 0.98 -15.27
CA THR A 333 3.08 1.25 -16.71
C THR A 333 1.90 2.18 -16.94
N ILE A 334 2.18 3.30 -17.60
CA ILE A 334 1.18 4.25 -18.09
C ILE A 334 0.92 3.93 -19.57
N ASP A 335 -0.29 3.48 -19.89
CA ASP A 335 -0.68 3.04 -21.23
C ASP A 335 -1.91 3.81 -21.73
N GLN A 336 -1.76 4.50 -22.86
CA GLN A 336 -2.85 5.24 -23.50
C GLN A 336 -3.96 4.32 -24.02
N THR A 337 -3.63 3.09 -24.41
CA THR A 337 -4.53 2.15 -25.09
C THR A 337 -4.98 0.97 -24.22
N ALA A 338 -4.65 0.97 -22.92
CA ALA A 338 -5.08 -0.09 -22.00
C ALA A 338 -6.61 -0.32 -22.07
N SER A 339 -7.01 -1.58 -22.05
CA SER A 339 -8.43 -1.96 -22.07
C SER A 339 -9.13 -1.57 -20.78
N GLU A 340 -8.48 -1.84 -19.66
CA GLU A 340 -8.94 -1.56 -18.31
C GLU A 340 -8.25 -0.33 -17.72
N VAL A 341 -8.95 0.37 -16.83
CA VAL A 341 -8.46 1.64 -16.26
C VAL A 341 -7.33 1.46 -15.26
N PHE A 342 -7.36 0.35 -14.53
CA PHE A 342 -6.38 -0.03 -13.53
C PHE A 342 -6.30 -1.55 -13.46
N THR A 343 -5.13 -2.13 -13.71
CA THR A 343 -4.90 -3.57 -13.61
C THR A 343 -3.67 -3.87 -12.78
N VAL A 344 -3.70 -5.01 -12.12
CA VAL A 344 -2.60 -5.50 -11.27
C VAL A 344 -2.19 -6.87 -11.78
N ASP A 345 -0.90 -7.02 -12.06
CA ASP A 345 -0.25 -8.30 -12.30
C ASP A 345 0.67 -8.58 -11.12
N GLU A 346 0.21 -9.43 -10.19
CA GLU A 346 0.96 -9.77 -8.98
C GLU A 346 2.21 -10.61 -9.27
N ALA A 347 2.17 -11.44 -10.32
CA ALA A 347 3.29 -12.30 -10.68
C ALA A 347 4.49 -11.49 -11.18
N ASN A 348 4.21 -10.43 -11.97
CA ASN A 348 5.23 -9.52 -12.49
C ASN A 348 5.40 -8.24 -11.65
N LYS A 349 4.70 -8.15 -10.50
CA LYS A 349 4.68 -6.95 -9.63
C LYS A 349 4.44 -5.67 -10.42
N LEU A 350 3.40 -5.63 -11.24
CA LEU A 350 3.12 -4.53 -12.16
C LEU A 350 1.73 -3.95 -11.96
N VAL A 351 1.66 -2.63 -11.83
CA VAL A 351 0.42 -1.86 -11.99
C VAL A 351 0.40 -1.23 -13.39
N THR A 352 -0.69 -1.41 -14.12
CA THR A 352 -0.92 -0.71 -15.39
C THR A 352 -2.14 0.19 -15.28
N ILE A 353 -2.02 1.42 -15.78
CA ILE A 353 -3.09 2.41 -15.77
C ILE A 353 -3.41 2.93 -17.16
N LYS A 354 -4.68 3.25 -17.38
CA LYS A 354 -5.14 3.87 -18.62
C LYS A 354 -5.13 5.38 -18.53
N THR A 355 -4.28 6.03 -19.31
CA THR A 355 -4.35 7.49 -19.53
C THR A 355 -3.51 7.93 -20.71
N ASN A 356 -3.93 9.01 -21.37
CA ASN A 356 -3.11 9.70 -22.37
C ASN A 356 -1.97 10.49 -21.71
N VAL A 357 -2.24 11.13 -20.58
CA VAL A 357 -1.30 12.00 -19.87
C VAL A 357 -1.54 11.86 -18.37
N LEU A 358 -0.51 11.46 -17.63
CA LEU A 358 -0.54 11.47 -16.17
C LEU A 358 0.07 12.78 -15.66
N ARG A 359 -0.68 13.53 -14.86
CA ARG A 359 -0.29 14.83 -14.31
C ARG A 359 -0.09 14.77 -12.80
N PHE A 360 0.60 15.76 -12.24
CA PHE A 360 0.51 15.98 -10.79
C PHE A 360 -0.93 16.28 -10.38
N GLY A 361 -1.30 15.87 -9.17
CA GLY A 361 -2.59 16.16 -8.56
C GLY A 361 -2.55 17.40 -7.67
N SER A 362 -3.64 17.62 -6.94
CA SER A 362 -3.71 18.65 -5.90
C SER A 362 -2.86 18.26 -4.68
N LYS A 363 -2.84 16.98 -4.31
CA LYS A 363 -2.11 16.45 -3.15
C LYS A 363 -0.73 15.94 -3.52
N PHE A 364 -0.63 15.21 -4.63
CA PHE A 364 0.62 14.56 -5.01
C PHE A 364 1.28 15.23 -6.20
N LYS A 365 2.60 15.47 -6.10
CA LYS A 365 3.41 16.17 -7.11
C LYS A 365 4.38 15.26 -7.85
N THR A 366 4.69 14.10 -7.30
CA THR A 366 5.68 13.18 -7.86
C THR A 366 5.41 11.73 -7.43
N ILE A 367 6.02 10.79 -8.15
CA ILE A 367 6.08 9.37 -7.81
C ILE A 367 7.53 9.00 -7.50
N GLU A 368 7.72 8.15 -6.50
CA GLU A 368 8.94 7.40 -6.31
C GLU A 368 8.66 5.90 -6.33
N ALA A 369 9.45 5.17 -7.09
CA ALA A 369 9.37 3.72 -7.21
C ALA A 369 10.76 3.10 -7.04
N SER A 370 10.79 1.85 -6.58
CA SER A 370 11.99 1.01 -6.62
C SER A 370 12.00 0.04 -7.80
N GLY A 371 10.86 -0.14 -8.48
CA GLY A 371 10.77 -0.71 -9.82
C GLY A 371 10.77 0.39 -10.90
N GLU A 372 10.56 -0.02 -12.15
CA GLU A 372 10.53 0.85 -13.33
C GLU A 372 9.19 1.59 -13.47
N VAL A 373 9.24 2.89 -13.81
CA VAL A 373 8.08 3.67 -14.24
C VAL A 373 8.21 3.98 -15.73
N LYS A 374 7.27 3.49 -16.53
CA LYS A 374 7.33 3.64 -17.99
C LYS A 374 6.03 4.08 -18.63
N THR A 375 6.14 4.74 -19.77
CA THR A 375 5.03 5.09 -20.66
C THR A 375 5.08 4.24 -21.92
N ILE A 376 3.91 3.86 -22.44
CA ILE A 376 3.77 3.13 -23.70
C ILE A 376 2.60 3.65 -24.53
N ASN A 377 2.57 3.28 -25.82
CA ASN A 377 1.48 3.58 -26.75
C ASN A 377 1.12 5.07 -26.88
N GLY A 378 2.08 5.96 -26.68
CA GLY A 378 1.90 7.41 -26.79
C GLY A 378 1.48 8.12 -25.50
N ALA A 379 1.35 7.40 -24.39
CA ALA A 379 1.15 8.03 -23.09
C ALA A 379 2.32 8.94 -22.69
N THR A 380 2.04 10.01 -21.95
CA THR A 380 3.06 10.92 -21.43
C THR A 380 2.86 11.23 -19.95
N MET A 381 3.88 11.84 -19.33
CA MET A 381 3.86 12.32 -17.95
C MET A 381 4.23 13.80 -17.90
N GLU A 382 3.54 14.56 -17.05
CA GLU A 382 3.75 16.01 -16.86
C GLU A 382 4.19 16.33 -15.42
N PHE A 383 5.15 15.55 -14.89
CA PHE A 383 5.80 15.75 -13.60
C PHE A 383 7.10 14.92 -13.54
N GLY A 384 8.07 15.33 -12.71
CA GLY A 384 9.28 14.53 -12.49
C GLY A 384 9.08 13.44 -11.45
N TYR A 385 9.85 12.35 -11.54
CA TYR A 385 9.73 11.16 -10.70
C TYR A 385 11.09 10.49 -10.48
N LYS A 386 11.12 9.52 -9.57
CA LYS A 386 12.28 8.65 -9.37
C LYS A 386 11.86 7.19 -9.49
N ASP A 387 12.70 6.39 -10.12
CA ASP A 387 12.48 4.96 -10.28
C ASP A 387 13.80 4.17 -10.21
N SER A 388 13.75 2.88 -10.52
CA SER A 388 14.93 2.01 -10.54
C SER A 388 16.00 2.40 -11.58
N THR A 389 15.61 3.15 -12.60
CA THR A 389 16.48 3.52 -13.72
C THR A 389 17.12 4.89 -13.54
N GLY A 390 16.52 5.77 -12.72
CA GLY A 390 17.15 7.01 -12.29
C GLY A 390 16.18 8.06 -11.77
N THR A 391 16.63 9.31 -11.77
CA THR A 391 15.79 10.48 -11.47
C THR A 391 15.41 11.15 -12.77
N TYR A 392 14.11 11.34 -13.00
CA TYR A 392 13.57 12.03 -14.17
C TYR A 392 13.01 13.37 -13.76
N LYS A 393 13.43 14.43 -14.45
CA LYS A 393 12.97 15.79 -14.19
C LYS A 393 12.07 16.26 -15.31
N TYR A 394 10.98 16.91 -14.94
CA TYR A 394 10.04 17.53 -15.85
C TYR A 394 10.34 19.01 -16.00
N VAL A 395 10.30 19.52 -17.22
CA VAL A 395 10.50 20.94 -17.56
C VAL A 395 9.26 21.44 -18.28
N GLU A 396 8.65 22.51 -17.78
CA GLU A 396 7.57 23.22 -18.45
C GLU A 396 7.87 24.71 -18.55
N LEU A 397 7.91 25.21 -19.79
CA LEU A 397 8.20 26.61 -20.12
C LEU A 397 7.13 27.13 -21.08
N PRO A 398 6.12 27.86 -20.60
CA PRO A 398 5.04 28.37 -21.43
C PRO A 398 5.47 29.61 -22.22
N ASN A 399 4.71 29.90 -23.28
CA ASN A 399 4.78 31.15 -24.06
C ASN A 399 6.12 31.42 -24.76
N LEU A 400 6.86 30.37 -25.13
CA LEU A 400 8.08 30.51 -25.94
C LEU A 400 7.73 30.91 -27.38
N THR A 401 8.64 31.65 -28.03
CA THR A 401 8.47 32.08 -29.42
C THR A 401 9.80 31.99 -30.15
N ALA A 402 9.92 31.03 -31.07
CA ALA A 402 11.13 30.74 -31.81
C ALA A 402 12.39 30.66 -30.92
N THR A 403 12.26 30.07 -29.74
CA THR A 403 13.31 29.98 -28.72
C THR A 403 13.98 28.60 -28.77
N THR A 404 15.31 28.57 -28.74
CA THR A 404 16.06 27.33 -28.52
C THR A 404 16.10 27.02 -27.02
N VAL A 405 15.66 25.82 -26.66
CA VAL A 405 15.74 25.28 -25.30
C VAL A 405 16.89 24.28 -25.23
N THR A 406 17.84 24.48 -24.32
CA THR A 406 18.95 23.55 -24.10
C THR A 406 19.01 23.17 -22.64
N ILE A 407 19.03 21.88 -22.34
CA ILE A 407 19.26 21.32 -21.01
C ILE A 407 20.68 20.75 -21.01
N THR A 408 21.52 21.28 -20.14
CA THR A 408 22.94 20.93 -20.05
C THR A 408 23.31 20.57 -18.64
N ASP A 409 24.18 19.58 -18.50
CA ASP A 409 24.91 19.33 -17.28
C ASP A 409 26.37 19.77 -17.44
N PHE A 410 26.91 20.42 -16.41
CA PHE A 410 28.27 20.95 -16.41
C PHE A 410 29.24 20.08 -15.58
N VAL A 411 28.82 18.87 -15.19
CA VAL A 411 29.64 17.91 -14.46
C VAL A 411 29.55 16.52 -15.13
N PRO A 412 30.65 15.98 -15.71
CA PRO A 412 32.02 16.50 -15.73
C PRO A 412 32.23 17.62 -16.76
N ASP A 413 33.39 18.28 -16.69
CA ASP A 413 33.90 19.18 -17.74
C ASP A 413 34.56 18.33 -18.84
N PRO A 414 34.17 18.42 -20.13
CA PRO A 414 33.25 19.39 -20.76
C PRO A 414 31.77 19.09 -20.56
N SER A 415 30.98 20.17 -20.50
CA SER A 415 29.52 20.12 -20.33
C SER A 415 28.83 19.19 -21.34
N VAL A 416 27.87 18.41 -20.85
CA VAL A 416 27.08 17.48 -21.65
C VAL A 416 25.72 18.10 -21.94
N VAL A 417 25.33 18.14 -23.21
CA VAL A 417 23.96 18.50 -23.62
C VAL A 417 23.07 17.28 -23.41
N LEU A 418 22.14 17.38 -22.45
CA LEU A 418 21.18 16.32 -22.16
C LEU A 418 20.01 16.36 -23.15
N GLN A 419 19.59 17.58 -23.54
CA GLN A 419 18.53 17.80 -24.51
C GLN A 419 18.68 19.16 -25.18
N GLU A 420 18.37 19.24 -26.47
CA GLU A 420 18.28 20.51 -27.21
C GLU A 420 17.05 20.51 -28.12
N THR A 421 16.33 21.62 -28.17
CA THR A 421 15.15 21.80 -29.03
C THR A 421 15.18 23.20 -29.64
N PRO A 422 15.62 23.34 -30.91
CA PRO A 422 15.77 24.64 -31.55
C PRO A 422 14.43 25.22 -32.01
N GLY A 423 14.30 26.55 -31.94
CA GLY A 423 13.20 27.29 -32.58
C GLY A 423 11.79 26.99 -32.06
N TYR A 424 11.65 26.54 -30.81
CA TYR A 424 10.38 26.13 -30.24
C TYR A 424 9.42 27.31 -30.05
N THR A 425 8.13 27.08 -30.31
CA THR A 425 7.05 28.06 -30.12
C THR A 425 5.88 27.41 -29.38
N GLY A 426 5.33 28.08 -28.36
CA GLY A 426 4.27 27.58 -27.50
C GLY A 426 4.78 27.19 -26.11
N THR A 427 4.14 26.20 -25.48
CA THR A 427 4.57 25.66 -24.17
C THR A 427 5.49 24.48 -24.38
N PHE A 428 6.77 24.63 -24.03
CA PHE A 428 7.73 23.53 -24.07
C PHE A 428 7.49 22.63 -22.86
N LYS A 429 7.36 21.33 -23.11
CA LYS A 429 7.23 20.29 -22.10
C LYS A 429 8.20 19.19 -22.42
N SER A 430 9.03 18.81 -21.46
CA SER A 430 9.93 17.67 -21.63
C SER A 430 10.21 16.97 -20.32
N LEU A 431 10.48 15.67 -20.42
CA LEU A 431 11.02 14.86 -19.36
C LEU A 431 12.42 14.42 -19.76
N PHE A 432 13.41 14.61 -18.90
CA PHE A 432 14.77 14.15 -19.13
C PHE A 432 15.31 13.41 -17.90
N GLN A 433 16.16 12.42 -18.13
CA GLN A 433 16.85 11.74 -17.05
C GLN A 433 17.97 12.65 -16.54
N ALA A 434 17.92 12.99 -15.26
CA ALA A 434 18.97 13.74 -14.61
C ALA A 434 20.24 12.87 -14.50
N PRO A 435 21.43 13.47 -14.66
CA PRO A 435 22.70 12.79 -14.47
C PRO A 435 22.86 12.37 -13.00
N THR A 436 23.77 11.42 -12.74
CA THR A 436 24.06 10.94 -11.37
C THR A 436 24.46 12.08 -10.43
N ASP A 437 25.24 13.04 -10.94
CA ASP A 437 25.52 14.31 -10.26
C ASP A 437 24.73 15.43 -10.95
N ALA A 438 23.58 15.78 -10.39
CA ALA A 438 22.71 16.82 -10.94
C ALA A 438 22.97 18.21 -10.34
N SER A 439 24.09 18.40 -9.62
CA SER A 439 24.40 19.64 -8.89
C SER A 439 24.57 20.86 -9.79
N ASN A 440 24.84 20.66 -11.09
CA ASN A 440 25.06 21.72 -12.06
C ASN A 440 24.24 21.56 -13.36
N THR A 441 23.10 20.86 -13.28
CA THR A 441 22.14 20.77 -14.39
C THR A 441 21.42 22.11 -14.58
N LYS A 442 21.44 22.67 -15.79
CA LYS A 442 20.85 23.97 -16.12
C LYS A 442 19.93 23.89 -17.33
N VAL A 443 18.89 24.73 -17.32
CA VAL A 443 18.07 25.02 -18.49
C VAL A 443 18.48 26.37 -19.04
N LYS A 444 18.84 26.40 -20.32
CA LYS A 444 19.22 27.60 -21.08
C LYS A 444 18.18 27.86 -22.15
N LEU A 445 17.81 29.14 -22.29
CA LEU A 445 16.98 29.65 -23.38
C LEU A 445 17.74 30.68 -24.19
N SER A 446 17.75 30.51 -25.51
CA SER A 446 18.38 31.45 -26.42
C SER A 446 17.49 31.75 -27.63
N ARG A 447 17.50 33.02 -28.06
CA ARG A 447 16.79 33.49 -29.25
C ARG A 447 17.58 34.62 -29.88
N PHE A 448 17.75 34.59 -31.20
CA PHE A 448 18.46 35.63 -31.93
C PHE A 448 17.83 37.01 -31.68
N GLY A 449 18.65 37.99 -31.31
CA GLY A 449 18.20 39.36 -31.00
C GLY A 449 17.61 39.55 -29.59
N TYR A 450 17.69 38.54 -28.71
CA TYR A 450 17.19 38.59 -27.34
C TYR A 450 18.26 38.19 -26.33
N SER A 451 18.06 38.53 -25.05
CA SER A 451 18.90 38.10 -23.94
C SER A 451 18.88 36.58 -23.80
N GLU A 452 19.99 35.98 -23.36
CA GLU A 452 19.98 34.60 -22.89
C GLU A 452 19.38 34.52 -21.49
N TRP A 453 18.70 33.41 -21.20
CA TRP A 453 18.26 33.07 -19.85
C TRP A 453 18.82 31.71 -19.46
N ILE A 454 19.30 31.59 -18.23
CA ILE A 454 19.84 30.34 -17.69
C ILE A 454 19.49 30.21 -16.21
N GLU A 455 18.98 29.04 -15.82
CA GLU A 455 18.67 28.74 -14.42
C GLU A 455 19.12 27.32 -14.07
N LEU A 456 19.55 27.16 -12.82
CA LEU A 456 19.93 25.87 -12.23
C LEU A 456 18.68 25.06 -11.87
N VAL A 457 18.63 23.79 -12.29
CA VAL A 457 17.58 22.86 -11.90
C VAL A 457 18.01 22.15 -10.61
N LEU A 458 17.58 22.68 -9.47
CA LEU A 458 17.92 22.15 -8.14
C LEU A 458 17.64 20.65 -8.04
N GLU A 459 18.50 19.90 -7.34
CA GLU A 459 18.35 18.44 -7.14
C GLU A 459 17.00 18.06 -6.53
N SER A 460 16.49 18.87 -5.60
CA SER A 460 15.18 18.69 -4.98
C SER A 460 14.01 19.06 -5.89
N ASP A 461 14.22 19.84 -6.94
CA ASP A 461 13.19 20.26 -7.89
C ASP A 461 13.06 19.22 -9.01
N LEU A 462 12.06 18.34 -8.88
CA LEU A 462 11.72 17.35 -9.90
C LEU A 462 10.86 17.94 -11.02
N SER A 463 10.18 19.07 -10.80
CA SER A 463 9.24 19.67 -11.74
C SER A 463 9.56 21.14 -11.92
N PHE A 464 10.46 21.42 -12.86
CA PHE A 464 10.95 22.74 -13.20
C PHE A 464 9.96 23.48 -14.11
N ILE A 465 9.03 24.21 -13.50
CA ILE A 465 8.01 25.00 -14.20
C ILE A 465 8.34 26.49 -14.06
N ARG A 466 8.63 27.18 -15.16
CA ARG A 466 9.02 28.61 -15.15
C ARG A 466 8.38 29.41 -16.27
N ASN A 467 7.81 30.55 -15.94
CA ASN A 467 7.48 31.60 -16.91
C ASN A 467 8.75 32.41 -17.19
N VAL A 468 9.22 32.39 -18.43
CA VAL A 468 10.43 33.12 -18.82
C VAL A 468 10.11 34.12 -19.92
N GLU A 469 10.51 35.36 -19.71
CA GLU A 469 10.44 36.42 -20.71
C GLU A 469 11.87 36.78 -21.13
N LEU A 470 12.17 36.63 -22.42
CA LEU A 470 13.45 37.06 -22.98
C LEU A 470 13.35 38.53 -23.37
N ILE A 471 14.36 39.31 -23.00
CA ILE A 471 14.38 40.75 -23.26
C ILE A 471 14.97 40.98 -24.64
N ALA A 472 14.26 41.72 -25.51
CA ALA A 472 14.79 42.12 -26.80
C ALA A 472 16.05 42.97 -26.60
N LEU A 473 17.16 42.56 -27.22
CA LEU A 473 18.38 43.35 -27.22
C LEU A 473 18.24 44.44 -28.28
N PRO A 474 18.71 45.67 -28.01
CA PRO A 474 18.70 46.73 -29.01
C PRO A 474 19.43 46.27 -30.27
N GLU A 475 18.97 46.68 -31.45
CA GLU A 475 19.64 46.33 -32.71
C GLU A 475 21.04 46.98 -32.75
N TRP A 476 22.06 46.23 -32.34
CA TRP A 476 23.44 46.69 -32.26
C TRP A 476 24.00 47.14 -33.62
N SER A 477 23.47 46.63 -34.72
CA SER A 477 23.86 47.00 -36.09
C SER A 477 23.53 48.46 -36.43
N ASN A 478 22.34 48.93 -36.10
CA ASN A 478 21.94 50.33 -36.31
C ASN A 478 22.78 51.29 -35.48
N ASN A 479 23.06 50.93 -34.22
CA ASN A 479 23.90 51.73 -33.33
C ASN A 479 25.36 51.82 -33.82
N GLN A 480 25.95 50.75 -34.37
CA GLN A 480 27.31 50.79 -34.91
C GLN A 480 27.42 51.67 -36.17
N GLN A 481 26.42 51.65 -37.04
CA GLN A 481 26.39 52.50 -38.23
C GLN A 481 26.24 53.98 -37.87
N GLU A 482 25.36 54.31 -36.92
CA GLU A 482 25.26 55.67 -36.39
C GLU A 482 26.57 56.12 -35.72
N LEU A 483 27.20 55.26 -34.92
CA LEU A 483 28.49 55.56 -34.30
C LEU A 483 29.59 55.80 -35.34
N LEU A 484 29.65 54.99 -36.40
CA LEU A 484 30.58 55.19 -37.51
C LEU A 484 30.31 56.53 -38.22
N PHE A 485 29.05 56.85 -38.50
CA PHE A 485 28.64 58.11 -39.11
C PHE A 485 29.03 59.33 -38.25
N TYR A 486 28.70 59.32 -36.96
CA TYR A 486 29.02 60.43 -36.06
C TYR A 486 30.53 60.57 -35.85
N THR A 487 31.25 59.47 -35.67
CA THR A 487 32.72 59.50 -35.51
C THR A 487 33.41 60.06 -36.76
N HIS A 488 32.89 59.74 -37.95
CA HIS A 488 33.35 60.30 -39.21
C HIS A 488 33.04 61.81 -39.31
N LYS A 489 31.85 62.25 -38.91
CA LYS A 489 31.48 63.67 -38.85
C LYS A 489 32.35 64.47 -37.89
N ILE A 490 32.70 63.90 -36.73
CA ILE A 490 33.65 64.53 -35.79
C ILE A 490 35.00 64.69 -36.46
N LEU A 491 35.50 63.67 -37.19
CA LEU A 491 36.78 63.74 -37.89
C LEU A 491 36.83 64.84 -38.93
N GLN A 492 35.75 64.97 -39.72
CA GLN A 492 35.60 66.06 -40.70
C GLN A 492 35.63 67.44 -40.02
N LYS A 493 34.91 67.60 -38.91
CA LYS A 493 34.87 68.87 -38.16
C LYS A 493 36.20 69.19 -37.48
N SER A 494 36.87 68.20 -36.88
CA SER A 494 38.19 68.38 -36.29
C SER A 494 39.22 68.78 -37.34
N GLU A 495 39.14 68.23 -38.55
CA GLU A 495 40.04 68.67 -39.64
C GLU A 495 39.77 70.11 -40.09
N ALA A 496 38.50 70.48 -40.22
CA ALA A 496 38.12 71.86 -40.53
C ALA A 496 38.63 72.85 -39.46
N LEU A 497 38.50 72.51 -38.18
CA LEU A 497 39.02 73.31 -37.06
C LEU A 497 40.54 73.43 -37.08
N LYS A 498 41.26 72.30 -37.25
CA LYS A 498 42.73 72.29 -37.36
C LYS A 498 43.21 73.21 -38.49
N ASN A 499 42.50 73.23 -39.61
CA ASN A 499 42.87 74.04 -40.76
C ASN A 499 42.51 75.52 -40.57
N ALA A 500 41.41 75.82 -39.87
CA ALA A 500 41.07 77.20 -39.49
C ALA A 500 42.16 77.86 -38.62
N PHE A 501 42.90 77.09 -37.82
CA PHE A 501 44.07 77.58 -37.08
C PHE A 501 45.33 77.81 -37.95
N ASN A 502 45.37 77.35 -39.21
CA ASN A 502 46.59 77.33 -40.03
C ASN A 502 46.55 78.23 -41.30
N ASN A 503 45.40 78.43 -41.97
CA ASN A 503 45.09 79.46 -42.99
C ASN A 503 43.77 79.11 -43.74
N PRO A 504 43.05 80.06 -44.40
CA PRO A 504 41.64 79.93 -44.78
C PRO A 504 41.40 79.36 -46.20
N ILE A 505 42.13 78.33 -46.63
CA ILE A 505 41.79 77.61 -47.88
C ILE A 505 41.25 76.23 -47.50
N GLN A 506 39.97 75.97 -47.79
CA GLN A 506 39.37 74.65 -47.63
C GLN A 506 39.92 73.69 -48.70
N PRO A 507 40.60 72.58 -48.33
CA PRO A 507 40.84 71.49 -49.24
C PRO A 507 39.65 70.52 -49.24
N GLU A 508 39.34 69.99 -50.42
CA GLU A 508 38.39 68.90 -50.60
C GLU A 508 38.95 67.61 -49.96
N LEU A 509 38.22 67.05 -49.01
CA LEU A 509 38.65 65.88 -48.23
C LEU A 509 38.09 64.61 -48.89
N ILE A 510 38.90 63.92 -49.69
CA ILE A 510 38.54 62.60 -50.22
C ILE A 510 38.89 61.55 -49.16
N ILE A 511 37.87 60.87 -48.63
CA ILE A 511 38.05 59.72 -47.74
C ILE A 511 37.58 58.46 -48.46
N ASN A 512 38.52 57.58 -48.80
CA ASN A 512 38.22 56.22 -49.25
C ASN A 512 38.05 55.33 -48.02
N ASN A 513 36.83 55.25 -47.49
CA ASN A 513 36.47 54.19 -46.57
C ASN A 513 35.50 53.26 -47.29
N THR A 514 35.89 52.01 -47.46
CA THR A 514 34.96 50.92 -47.79
C THR A 514 34.08 50.70 -46.58
N THR A 515 32.90 51.33 -46.54
CA THR A 515 31.86 50.97 -45.59
C THR A 515 31.02 49.85 -46.20
N THR A 516 30.86 48.75 -45.46
CA THR A 516 29.92 47.69 -45.81
C THR A 516 28.48 48.25 -45.91
N PRO A 517 27.63 47.72 -46.81
CA PRO A 517 26.26 48.21 -46.99
C PRO A 517 25.41 48.14 -45.71
N SER A 518 24.45 49.05 -45.58
CA SER A 518 23.59 49.27 -44.39
C SER A 518 22.79 48.06 -43.88
N THR A 519 22.81 46.93 -44.59
CA THR A 519 22.02 45.72 -44.27
C THR A 519 22.83 44.62 -43.58
N ALA A 520 24.14 44.79 -43.36
CA ALA A 520 24.96 43.79 -42.69
C ALA A 520 24.86 43.88 -41.14
N PRO A 521 24.92 42.75 -40.40
CA PRO A 521 24.91 42.76 -38.94
C PRO A 521 26.11 43.53 -38.37
N ALA A 522 26.01 43.92 -37.09
CA ALA A 522 27.15 44.43 -36.34
C ALA A 522 28.34 43.48 -36.50
N SER A 523 29.49 43.99 -36.92
CA SER A 523 30.64 43.15 -37.30
C SER A 523 31.91 43.62 -36.61
N GLU A 524 32.84 42.70 -36.39
CA GLU A 524 34.17 43.01 -35.83
C GLU A 524 34.91 44.01 -36.72
N GLU A 525 34.76 43.90 -38.04
CA GLU A 525 35.33 44.83 -39.01
C GLU A 525 34.78 46.26 -38.84
N ASN A 526 33.48 46.40 -38.54
CA ASN A 526 32.87 47.70 -38.25
C ASN A 526 33.38 48.29 -36.92
N GLN A 527 33.64 47.44 -35.92
CA GLN A 527 34.25 47.86 -34.65
C GLN A 527 35.71 48.31 -34.84
N GLU A 528 36.49 47.58 -35.65
CA GLU A 528 37.86 47.96 -36.00
C GLU A 528 37.91 49.27 -36.80
N ALA A 529 36.98 49.45 -37.75
CA ALA A 529 36.84 50.69 -38.51
C ALA A 529 36.50 51.88 -37.59
N LEU A 530 35.61 51.69 -36.62
CA LEU A 530 35.27 52.69 -35.61
C LEU A 530 36.49 53.06 -34.76
N LEU A 531 37.25 52.06 -34.30
CA LEU A 531 38.49 52.27 -33.53
C LEU A 531 39.54 53.05 -34.33
N GLN A 532 39.73 52.74 -35.61
CA GLN A 532 40.64 53.46 -36.51
C GLN A 532 40.23 54.94 -36.65
N LEU A 533 38.93 55.21 -36.84
CA LEU A 533 38.41 56.57 -36.93
C LEU A 533 38.56 57.34 -35.61
N LEU A 534 38.34 56.70 -34.46
CA LEU A 534 38.54 57.31 -33.14
C LEU A 534 40.02 57.66 -32.89
N LYS A 535 40.97 56.78 -33.26
CA LYS A 535 42.41 57.07 -33.17
C LYS A 535 42.80 58.28 -34.02
N ARG A 536 42.26 58.39 -35.24
CA ARG A 536 42.49 59.56 -36.12
C ARG A 536 41.90 60.85 -35.54
N ASN A 537 40.70 60.77 -34.96
CA ASN A 537 40.08 61.89 -34.25
C ASN A 537 40.96 62.37 -33.10
N LEU A 538 41.41 61.45 -32.26
CA LEU A 538 42.28 61.76 -31.11
C LEU A 538 43.56 62.48 -31.54
N MET A 539 44.28 61.98 -32.55
CA MET A 539 45.49 62.63 -33.05
C MET A 539 45.24 64.08 -33.52
N LYS A 540 44.14 64.30 -34.26
CA LYS A 540 43.80 65.63 -34.78
C LYS A 540 43.38 66.58 -33.66
N ILE A 541 42.56 66.13 -32.71
CA ILE A 541 42.13 66.93 -31.55
C ILE A 541 43.33 67.30 -30.68
N THR A 542 44.26 66.36 -30.43
CA THR A 542 45.50 66.64 -29.70
C THR A 542 46.34 67.72 -30.41
N THR A 543 46.48 67.62 -31.73
CA THR A 543 47.20 68.62 -32.54
C THR A 543 46.55 70.01 -32.43
N ILE A 544 45.21 70.09 -32.47
CA ILE A 544 44.47 71.35 -32.30
C ILE A 544 44.72 71.93 -30.91
N ARG A 545 44.61 71.11 -29.86
CA ARG A 545 44.81 71.53 -28.47
C ARG A 545 46.22 72.05 -28.22
N GLU A 546 47.24 71.37 -28.72
CA GLU A 546 48.63 71.82 -28.62
C GLU A 546 48.87 73.18 -29.29
N ARG A 547 48.14 73.48 -30.37
CA ARG A 547 48.22 74.79 -31.04
C ARG A 547 47.42 75.87 -30.34
N MET A 548 46.29 75.55 -29.71
CA MET A 548 45.54 76.51 -28.90
C MET A 548 46.30 76.93 -27.63
N ASN A 549 47.22 76.10 -27.16
CA ASN A 549 48.02 76.33 -25.95
C ASN A 549 49.39 76.98 -26.25
N LYS A 550 49.69 77.32 -27.51
CA LYS A 550 50.83 78.15 -27.94
C LYS A 550 50.31 79.52 -28.34
#